data_AF-A0A1G0MU34-F1
#
_entry.id   AF-A0A1G0MU34-F1
#
_cell.length_a   1.000
_cell.length_b   1.000
_cell.length_c   1.000
_cell.angle_alpha   90.00
_cell.angle_beta   90.00
_cell.angle_gamma   90.00
#
_symmetry.space_group_name_H-M   'P 1'
#
loop_
_entity.id
_entity.type
_entity.pdbx_description
1 polymer ?
#
loop_
_entity_poly.entity_id
_entity_poly.type
_entity_poly.pdbx_seq_one_letter_code
_entity_poly.pdbx_strand_id
1 'polypeptide(L)'
;MARASHPSEWEMSGFNEIQNPPERYGVIDMPALRNFCGFPDHEQFAEQHRQWVQEAISKGKGQRESCWTESIAVGGIGFVEETKSRLGIMGIGRRIEEQETGLYVLREKFEPYSTALDHENGRLSLNNSYFWDILPADSVG
;
A
#
# COMPACT_ATOMS: atom_id res chain seq x y z
N MET A 1 -12.90 13.55 -10.53
CA MET A 1 -11.72 12.76 -10.97
C MET A 1 -12.19 11.35 -11.28
N ALA A 2 -11.84 10.79 -12.44
CA ALA A 2 -12.16 9.41 -12.76
C ALA A 2 -11.28 8.47 -11.91
N ARG A 3 -11.89 7.43 -11.33
CA ARG A 3 -11.19 6.39 -10.58
C ARG A 3 -10.81 5.27 -11.57
N ALA A 4 -9.53 4.93 -11.64
CA ALA A 4 -9.09 3.76 -12.41
C ALA A 4 -9.74 2.50 -11.81
N SER A 5 -10.46 1.75 -12.64
CA SER A 5 -11.16 0.52 -12.21
C SER A 5 -10.26 -0.70 -12.35
N HIS A 6 -9.32 -0.65 -13.30
CA HIS A 6 -8.30 -1.66 -13.52
C HIS A 6 -6.90 -1.03 -13.47
N PRO A 7 -5.88 -1.69 -12.87
CA PRO A 7 -4.51 -1.15 -12.82
C PRO A 7 -3.93 -0.76 -14.18
N SER A 8 -4.29 -1.47 -15.25
CA SER A 8 -3.84 -1.15 -16.62
C SER A 8 -4.29 0.21 -17.15
N GLU A 9 -5.36 0.79 -16.59
CA GLU A 9 -5.84 2.13 -16.96
C GLU A 9 -4.88 3.23 -16.48
N TRP A 10 -4.00 2.90 -15.51
CA TRP A 10 -2.98 3.80 -15.04
C TRP A 10 -1.63 3.43 -15.65
N GLU A 11 -1.17 4.27 -16.60
CA GLU A 11 0.05 4.07 -17.38
C GLU A 11 1.27 3.74 -16.51
N MET A 12 1.46 4.48 -15.41
CA MET A 12 2.59 4.33 -14.49
C MET A 12 2.42 3.23 -13.44
N SER A 13 1.41 2.36 -13.59
CA SER A 13 1.21 1.25 -12.65
C SER A 13 2.26 0.15 -12.85
N GLY A 14 2.70 -0.45 -11.75
CA GLY A 14 3.57 -1.63 -11.79
C GLY A 14 2.94 -2.82 -12.51
N PHE A 15 1.60 -2.85 -12.64
CA PHE A 15 0.91 -3.83 -13.47
C PHE A 15 1.42 -3.80 -14.91
N ASN A 16 1.46 -2.62 -15.54
CA ASN A 16 1.89 -2.49 -16.93
C ASN A 16 3.35 -2.90 -17.12
N GLU A 17 4.22 -2.55 -16.17
CA GLU A 17 5.62 -2.97 -16.19
C GLU A 17 5.78 -4.49 -16.03
N ILE A 18 5.01 -5.12 -15.15
CA ILE A 18 5.00 -6.58 -15.01
C ILE A 18 4.46 -7.27 -16.27
N GLN A 19 3.49 -6.67 -16.96
CA GLN A 19 2.93 -7.23 -18.20
C GLN A 19 3.84 -7.04 -19.42
N ASN A 20 4.52 -5.91 -19.51
CA ASN A 20 5.39 -5.53 -20.62
C ASN A 20 6.65 -4.86 -20.06
N PRO A 21 7.64 -5.65 -19.59
CA PRO A 21 8.84 -5.09 -18.98
C PRO A 21 9.62 -4.22 -19.96
N PRO A 22 10.07 -3.02 -19.54
CA PRO A 22 10.85 -2.15 -20.41
C PRO A 22 12.27 -2.72 -20.62
N GLU A 23 12.81 -2.53 -21.82
CA GLU A 23 14.19 -2.94 -22.13
C GLU A 23 15.24 -2.11 -21.38
N ARG A 24 14.89 -0.90 -20.95
CA ARG A 24 15.76 0.05 -20.25
C ARG A 24 14.98 0.78 -19.17
N TYR A 25 15.67 1.13 -18.08
CA TYR A 25 15.12 1.91 -16.96
C TYR A 25 13.91 1.27 -16.26
N GLY A 26 13.85 -0.07 -16.22
CA GLY A 26 12.87 -0.77 -15.38
C GLY A 26 13.06 -0.44 -13.90
N VAL A 27 11.95 -0.23 -13.21
CA VAL A 27 11.89 0.02 -11.76
C VAL A 27 11.83 -1.32 -11.01
N ILE A 28 11.19 -2.32 -11.61
CA ILE A 28 10.97 -3.64 -11.03
C ILE A 28 12.09 -4.57 -11.47
N ASP A 29 12.76 -5.20 -10.49
CA ASP A 29 13.64 -6.33 -10.74
C ASP A 29 12.80 -7.56 -11.11
N MET A 30 12.49 -7.69 -12.40
CA MET A 30 11.66 -8.77 -12.94
C MET A 30 12.25 -10.17 -12.69
N PRO A 31 13.57 -10.42 -12.85
CA PRO A 31 14.16 -11.69 -12.44
C PRO A 31 13.94 -12.02 -10.96
N ALA A 32 14.20 -11.08 -10.05
CA ALA A 32 14.04 -11.33 -8.61
C ALA A 32 12.57 -11.56 -8.24
N LEU A 33 11.66 -10.73 -8.75
CA LEU A 33 10.22 -10.86 -8.52
C LEU A 33 9.71 -12.24 -8.96
N ARG A 34 10.07 -12.70 -10.16
CA ARG A 34 9.69 -14.02 -10.67
C ARG A 34 10.24 -15.15 -9.79
N ASN A 35 11.50 -15.03 -9.35
CA ASN A 35 12.11 -16.01 -8.47
C ASN A 35 11.38 -16.11 -7.12
N PHE A 36 10.99 -14.98 -6.53
CA PHE A 36 10.19 -14.96 -5.29
C PHE A 36 8.79 -15.54 -5.48
N CYS A 37 8.19 -15.35 -6.65
CA CYS A 37 6.89 -15.93 -6.98
C CYS A 37 6.98 -17.41 -7.44
N GLY A 38 8.18 -17.97 -7.61
CA GLY A 38 8.38 -19.36 -8.02
C GLY A 38 8.17 -19.63 -9.51
N PHE A 39 8.29 -18.61 -10.37
CA PHE A 39 8.11 -18.75 -11.82
C PHE A 39 9.45 -18.70 -12.57
N PRO A 40 9.80 -19.74 -13.36
CA PRO A 40 11.02 -19.73 -14.16
C PRO A 40 10.89 -18.88 -15.43
N ASP A 41 9.66 -18.69 -15.91
CA ASP A 41 9.33 -18.05 -17.18
C ASP A 41 8.54 -16.74 -16.96
N HIS A 42 8.77 -15.75 -17.83
CA HIS A 42 8.11 -14.46 -17.73
C HIS A 42 6.65 -14.49 -18.19
N GLU A 43 6.36 -15.16 -19.31
CA GLU A 43 5.00 -15.20 -19.85
C GLU A 43 4.05 -15.90 -18.89
N GLN A 44 4.49 -17.01 -18.29
CA GLN A 44 3.74 -17.71 -17.25
C GLN A 44 3.46 -16.83 -16.03
N PHE A 45 4.48 -16.09 -15.56
CA PHE A 45 4.29 -15.16 -14.44
C PHE A 45 3.32 -14.03 -14.78
N ALA A 46 3.46 -13.42 -15.95
CA ALA A 46 2.61 -12.32 -16.39
C ALA A 46 1.14 -12.78 -16.50
N GLU A 47 0.90 -13.96 -17.05
CA GLU A 47 -0.44 -14.55 -17.14
C GLU A 47 -1.04 -14.85 -15.76
N GLN A 48 -0.28 -15.50 -14.88
CA GLN A 48 -0.75 -15.79 -13.52
C GLN A 48 -1.06 -14.50 -12.74
N HIS A 49 -0.21 -13.48 -12.89
CA HIS A 49 -0.42 -12.17 -12.29
C HIS A 49 -1.69 -11.49 -12.80
N ARG A 50 -2.00 -11.56 -14.12
CA ARG A 50 -3.28 -11.07 -14.67
C ARG A 50 -4.46 -11.75 -14.02
N GLN A 51 -4.41 -13.07 -13.86
CA GLN A 51 -5.49 -13.84 -13.25
C GLN A 51 -5.72 -13.43 -11.79
N TRP A 52 -4.66 -13.24 -11.00
CA TRP A 52 -4.78 -12.75 -9.62
C TRP A 52 -5.42 -11.36 -9.55
N VAL A 53 -5.02 -10.45 -10.44
CA VAL A 53 -5.58 -9.09 -10.50
C VAL A 53 -7.06 -9.13 -10.89
N GLN A 54 -7.42 -9.90 -11.92
CA GLN A 54 -8.80 -10.06 -12.35
C GLN A 54 -9.67 -10.69 -11.25
N GLU A 55 -9.15 -11.69 -10.56
CA GLU A 55 -9.84 -12.34 -9.44
C GLU A 55 -10.04 -11.35 -8.27
N ALA A 56 -9.03 -10.56 -7.92
CA ALA A 56 -9.12 -9.54 -6.87
C ALA A 56 -10.17 -8.47 -7.20
N ILE A 57 -10.18 -7.98 -8.45
CA ILE A 57 -11.18 -7.02 -8.93
C ILE A 57 -12.58 -7.64 -8.89
N SER A 58 -12.73 -8.88 -9.37
CA SER A 58 -14.03 -9.59 -9.40
C SER A 58 -14.59 -9.84 -8.00
N LYS A 59 -13.72 -10.10 -7.02
CA LYS A 59 -14.09 -10.24 -5.60
C LYS A 59 -14.34 -8.91 -4.90
N GLY A 60 -14.23 -7.77 -5.59
CA GLY A 60 -14.40 -6.45 -5.01
C GLY A 60 -13.29 -6.06 -4.01
N LYS A 61 -12.12 -6.72 -4.05
CA LYS A 61 -10.95 -6.41 -3.21
C LYS A 61 -10.21 -5.14 -3.66
N GLY A 62 -10.94 -4.15 -4.18
CA GLY A 62 -10.39 -2.84 -4.56
C GLY A 62 -10.32 -1.85 -3.39
N GLN A 63 -10.46 -2.33 -2.16
CA GLN A 63 -10.34 -1.53 -0.94
C GLN A 63 -8.95 -1.69 -0.34
N ARG A 64 -8.50 -0.66 0.37
CA ARG A 64 -7.25 -0.70 1.12
C ARG A 64 -7.32 -1.79 2.20
N GLU A 65 -6.42 -2.76 2.13
CA GLU A 65 -6.26 -3.78 3.16
C GLU A 65 -5.20 -3.30 4.17
N SER A 66 -5.61 -3.12 5.44
CA SER A 66 -4.76 -2.52 6.47
C SER A 66 -3.50 -3.34 6.77
N CYS A 67 -3.52 -4.65 6.57
CA CYS A 67 -2.33 -5.49 6.75
C CYS A 67 -1.17 -5.04 5.85
N TRP A 68 -1.42 -4.66 4.60
CA TRP A 68 -0.37 -4.25 3.68
C TRP A 68 0.14 -2.84 3.94
N THR A 69 -0.70 -1.95 4.49
CA THR A 69 -0.37 -0.53 4.62
C THR A 69 0.02 -0.09 6.03
N GLU A 70 -0.35 -0.86 7.05
CA GLU A 70 -0.19 -0.48 8.47
C GLU A 70 0.60 -1.53 9.27
N SER A 71 1.07 -2.60 8.62
CA SER A 71 1.89 -3.62 9.26
C SER A 71 3.32 -3.59 8.72
N ILE A 72 4.28 -3.92 9.58
CA ILE A 72 5.69 -4.05 9.25
C ILE A 72 5.99 -5.40 8.61
N ALA A 73 5.24 -6.44 9.01
CA ALA A 73 5.36 -7.78 8.47
C ALA A 73 3.97 -8.42 8.37
N VAL A 74 3.76 -9.21 7.32
CA VAL A 74 2.55 -10.00 7.08
C VAL A 74 2.99 -11.37 6.59
N GLY A 75 2.50 -12.45 7.19
CA GLY A 75 2.85 -13.81 6.76
C GLY A 75 2.64 -14.86 7.85
N GLY A 76 3.32 -15.99 7.73
CA GLY A 76 3.28 -17.04 8.75
C GLY A 76 3.91 -16.61 10.09
N ILE A 77 3.51 -17.26 11.18
CA ILE A 77 3.95 -16.89 12.54
C ILE A 77 5.47 -16.86 12.68
N GLY A 78 6.19 -17.87 12.14
CA GLY A 78 7.64 -17.93 12.22
C GLY A 78 8.34 -16.75 11.54
N PHE A 79 7.85 -16.34 10.37
CA PHE A 79 8.37 -15.16 9.66
C PHE A 79 8.14 -13.87 10.47
N VAL A 80 6.97 -13.74 11.07
CA VAL A 80 6.58 -12.56 11.84
C VAL A 80 7.36 -12.46 13.16
N GLU A 81 7.55 -13.58 13.87
CA GLU A 81 8.37 -13.66 15.08
C GLU A 81 9.85 -13.37 14.79
N GLU A 82 10.39 -13.96 13.72
CA GLU A 82 11.76 -13.69 13.28
C GLU A 82 11.95 -12.21 12.95
N THR A 83 11.01 -11.64 12.19
CA THR A 83 11.06 -10.21 11.84
C THR A 83 11.02 -9.34 13.09
N LYS A 84 10.14 -9.65 14.06
CA LYS A 84 10.06 -8.93 15.34
C LYS A 84 11.37 -9.03 16.12
N SER A 85 11.98 -10.22 16.17
CA SER A 85 13.28 -10.44 16.82
C SER A 85 14.38 -9.59 16.18
N ARG A 86 14.45 -9.56 14.84
CA ARG A 86 15.42 -8.77 14.08
C ARG A 86 15.25 -7.26 14.26
N LEU A 87 14.04 -6.78 14.53
CA LEU A 87 13.78 -5.37 14.85
C LEU A 87 14.34 -4.94 16.22
N GLY A 88 14.62 -5.89 17.12
CA GLY A 88 15.19 -5.62 18.44
C GLY A 88 14.36 -4.61 19.23
N ILE A 89 14.99 -3.50 19.63
CA ILE A 89 14.34 -2.42 20.40
C ILE A 89 13.14 -1.84 19.64
N MET A 90 13.22 -1.74 18.30
CA MET A 90 12.09 -1.26 17.49
C MET A 90 10.91 -2.24 17.54
N GLY A 91 11.14 -3.53 17.80
CA GLY A 91 10.07 -4.53 17.89
C GLY A 91 9.23 -4.44 19.16
N ILE A 92 9.69 -3.76 20.23
CA ILE A 92 9.09 -3.82 21.57
C ILE A 92 7.64 -3.29 21.58
N GLY A 93 7.39 -2.17 20.91
CA GLY A 93 6.05 -1.55 20.84
C GLY A 93 5.06 -2.26 19.91
N ARG A 94 5.51 -3.29 19.17
CA ARG A 94 4.74 -3.92 18.10
C ARG A 94 4.17 -5.26 18.53
N ARG A 95 2.93 -5.53 18.13
CA ARG A 95 2.18 -6.73 18.48
C ARG A 95 2.04 -7.64 17.26
N ILE A 96 2.06 -8.94 17.55
CA ILE A 96 1.74 -9.96 16.56
C ILE A 96 0.25 -10.25 16.73
N GLU A 97 -0.51 -10.11 15.66
CA GLU A 97 -1.96 -10.34 15.63
C GLU A 97 -2.26 -11.34 14.51
N GLU A 98 -3.23 -12.23 14.72
CA GLU A 98 -3.72 -13.12 13.68
C GLU A 98 -4.87 -12.43 12.95
N GLN A 99 -4.76 -12.28 11.63
CA GLN A 99 -5.77 -11.65 10.78
C GLN A 99 -6.75 -12.69 10.24
N GLU A 100 -6.21 -13.78 9.67
CA GLU A 100 -6.94 -14.91 9.13
C GLU A 100 -6.18 -16.18 9.51
N THR A 101 -6.81 -17.35 9.36
CA THR A 101 -6.19 -18.63 9.73
C THR A 101 -4.79 -18.79 9.12
N GLY A 102 -3.76 -18.74 9.95
CA GLY A 102 -2.37 -18.89 9.53
C GLY A 102 -1.70 -17.62 8.96
N LEU A 103 -2.42 -16.49 8.91
CA LEU A 103 -1.91 -15.19 8.48
C LEU A 103 -1.75 -14.25 9.69
N TYR A 104 -0.50 -13.99 10.04
CA TYR A 104 -0.11 -13.12 11.14
C TYR A 104 0.42 -11.79 10.63
N VAL A 105 0.24 -10.74 11.43
CA VAL A 105 0.70 -9.38 11.14
C VAL A 105 1.49 -8.83 12.32
N LEU A 106 2.57 -8.12 12.04
CA LEU A 106 3.33 -7.33 13.02
C LEU A 106 3.01 -5.85 12.85
N ARG A 107 2.26 -5.25 13.78
CA ARG A 107 1.92 -3.83 13.70
C ARG A 107 1.95 -3.15 15.07
N GLU A 108 2.01 -1.83 15.06
CA GLU A 108 1.83 -1.03 16.26
C GLU A 108 0.34 -0.90 16.58
N LYS A 109 0.01 -0.63 17.85
CA LYS A 109 -1.36 -0.30 18.21
C LYS A 109 -1.73 1.02 17.53
N PHE A 110 -2.72 1.00 16.65
CA PHE A 110 -3.21 2.21 16.01
C PHE A 110 -3.89 3.09 17.07
N GLU A 111 -3.31 4.26 17.37
CA GLU A 111 -3.96 5.31 18.14
C GLU A 111 -4.26 6.49 17.20
N PRO A 112 -5.54 6.83 16.97
CA PRO A 112 -5.90 7.97 16.15
C PRO A 112 -5.28 9.24 16.71
N TYR A 113 -4.69 10.07 15.85
CA TYR A 113 -4.08 11.34 16.23
C TYR A 113 -5.04 12.29 16.97
N SER A 114 -6.35 12.14 16.78
CA SER A 114 -7.38 13.03 17.33
C SER A 114 -7.63 12.87 18.84
N THR A 115 -7.35 11.71 19.44
CA THR A 115 -7.80 11.42 20.81
C THR A 115 -7.07 12.24 21.89
N ALA A 116 -5.91 12.80 21.60
CA ALA A 116 -5.08 13.54 22.56
C ALA A 116 -5.16 15.07 22.42
N LEU A 117 -5.73 15.61 21.34
CA LEU A 117 -5.60 17.04 20.98
C LEU A 117 -6.93 17.77 20.77
N ASP A 118 -8.09 17.13 21.00
CA ASP A 118 -9.40 17.75 20.78
C ASP A 118 -9.58 19.07 21.57
N HIS A 119 -9.01 19.17 22.77
CA HIS A 119 -9.10 20.38 23.59
C HIS A 119 -8.06 21.47 23.26
N GLU A 120 -6.94 21.13 22.61
CA GLU A 120 -5.87 22.07 22.23
C GLU A 120 -6.03 22.57 20.78
N ASN A 121 -6.51 21.72 19.86
CA ASN A 121 -6.73 22.08 18.46
C ASN A 121 -7.88 23.08 18.25
N GLY A 122 -8.80 23.20 19.21
CA GLY A 122 -9.86 24.20 19.18
C GLY A 122 -9.35 25.66 19.14
N ARG A 123 -8.10 25.89 19.57
CA ARG A 123 -7.46 27.23 19.53
C ARG A 123 -6.71 27.53 18.23
N LEU A 124 -6.44 26.54 17.39
CA LEU A 124 -5.66 26.70 16.15
C LEU A 124 -6.52 27.07 14.94
N SER A 125 -7.86 27.06 15.04
CA SER A 125 -8.74 27.05 13.85
C SER A 125 -9.13 28.41 13.26
N LEU A 126 -8.89 29.55 13.94
CA LEU A 126 -9.30 30.86 13.40
C LEU A 126 -8.20 31.62 12.65
N ASN A 127 -6.91 31.40 12.95
CA ASN A 127 -5.82 32.15 12.32
C ASN A 127 -5.21 31.47 11.07
N ASN A 128 -5.48 30.19 10.84
CA ASN A 128 -4.95 29.44 9.69
C ASN A 128 -6.02 29.07 8.65
N SER A 129 -7.24 29.60 8.77
CA SER A 129 -8.29 29.42 7.76
C SER A 129 -8.03 30.33 6.55
N TYR A 130 -7.20 29.87 5.61
CA TYR A 130 -7.23 30.44 4.26
C TYR A 130 -8.39 29.81 3.51
N PHE A 131 -9.35 30.64 3.08
CA PHE A 131 -10.42 30.22 2.18
C PHE A 131 -9.81 29.95 0.79
N TRP A 132 -9.94 28.72 0.30
CA TRP A 132 -9.43 28.29 -1.02
C TRP A 132 -10.21 28.87 -2.21
N ASP A 133 -11.25 29.67 -1.97
CA ASP A 133 -12.15 30.22 -3.01
C ASP A 133 -11.83 31.67 -3.42
N ILE A 134 -10.60 32.15 -3.19
CA ILE A 134 -10.17 33.48 -3.67
C ILE A 134 -9.00 33.33 -4.64
N LEU A 135 -9.27 32.76 -5.81
CA LEU A 135 -8.47 33.07 -6.99
C LEU A 135 -9.20 34.18 -7.75
N PRO A 136 -8.66 35.41 -7.85
CA PRO A 136 -9.23 36.41 -8.74
C PRO A 136 -9.16 35.87 -10.16
N ALA A 137 -10.30 35.91 -10.86
CA ALA A 137 -10.32 35.71 -12.29
C ALA A 137 -9.48 36.82 -12.93
N ASP A 138 -8.29 36.47 -13.44
CA ASP A 138 -7.53 37.36 -14.29
C ASP A 138 -8.31 37.60 -15.59
N SER A 139 -9.13 38.64 -15.55
CA SER A 139 -9.43 39.54 -16.66
C SER A 139 -8.46 40.71 -16.44
N VAL A 140 -7.68 41.27 -17.37
CA VAL A 140 -7.82 41.48 -18.81
C VAL A 140 -6.42 41.82 -19.34
N GLY A 141 -6.16 41.53 -20.62
CA GLY A 141 -5.11 42.15 -21.43
C GLY A 141 -5.24 41.72 -22.87
#